data_AF-A0A7C5PS21-F1
#
_entry.id   AF-A0A7C5PS21-F1
#
_cell.length_a   1.000
_cell.length_b   1.000
_cell.length_c   1.000
_cell.angle_alpha   90.00
_cell.angle_beta   90.00
_cell.angle_gamma   90.00
#
_symmetry.space_group_name_H-M   'P 1'
#
loop_
_entity.id
_entity.type
_entity.pdbx_description
1 polymer ?
#
loop_
_entity_poly.entity_id
_entity_poly.type
_entity_poly.pdbx_seq_one_letter_code
_entity_poly.pdbx_strand_id
1 'polypeptide(L)'
;MTTIRGDFHPPGRSERHPAELEVDPQGRLSVRCNSHDGPAPTPLDEVEISPRLGNTPRVLRWPDGAQFETTDNDGIDRLMQRFGRHRGYRILHRMER
;
A
#
# COMPACT_ATOMS: atom_id res chain seq x y z
N MET A 1 -6.69 -9.17 11.66
CA MET A 1 -6.23 -9.33 10.28
C MET A 1 -7.19 -8.55 9.42
N THR A 2 -6.70 -7.56 8.68
CA THR A 2 -7.52 -6.68 7.82
C THR A 2 -7.14 -6.96 6.37
N THR A 3 -8.12 -7.16 5.50
CA THR A 3 -7.88 -7.43 4.08
C THR A 3 -8.51 -6.34 3.24
N ILE A 4 -7.75 -5.80 2.30
CA ILE A 4 -8.14 -4.72 1.40
C ILE A 4 -7.92 -5.18 -0.04
N ARG A 5 -8.92 -5.00 -0.88
CA ARG A 5 -8.84 -5.38 -2.29
C ARG A 5 -8.26 -4.25 -3.13
N GLY A 6 -7.51 -4.62 -4.15
CA GLY A 6 -6.88 -3.66 -5.02
C GLY A 6 -6.15 -4.31 -6.16
N ASP A 7 -5.22 -3.55 -6.72
CA ASP A 7 -4.41 -3.93 -7.86
C ASP A 7 -2.93 -3.83 -7.50
N PHE A 8 -2.14 -4.83 -7.87
CA PHE A 8 -0.73 -4.95 -7.56
C PHE A 8 0.11 -4.72 -8.81
N HIS A 9 1.09 -3.83 -8.67
CA HIS A 9 2.10 -3.53 -9.67
C HIS A 9 3.44 -4.11 -9.19
N PRO A 10 3.94 -5.19 -9.84
CA PRO A 10 5.24 -5.74 -9.50
C PRO A 10 6.37 -4.75 -9.81
N PRO A 11 7.50 -4.83 -9.06
CA PRO A 11 8.60 -3.89 -9.20
C PRO A 11 9.17 -3.90 -10.63
N GLY A 12 9.38 -2.71 -11.19
CA GLY A 12 9.94 -2.54 -12.53
C GLY A 12 9.01 -2.90 -13.70
N ARG A 13 7.73 -3.17 -13.45
CA ARG A 13 6.74 -3.47 -14.50
C ARG A 13 5.55 -2.53 -14.41
N SER A 14 4.96 -2.23 -15.57
CA SER A 14 3.75 -1.40 -15.67
C SER A 14 2.45 -2.23 -15.73
N GLU A 15 2.57 -3.55 -15.69
CA GLU A 15 1.42 -4.45 -15.57
C GLU A 15 0.78 -4.35 -14.18
N ARG A 16 -0.52 -4.62 -14.14
CA ARG A 16 -1.35 -4.51 -12.95
C ARG A 16 -2.13 -5.80 -12.82
N HIS A 17 -2.12 -6.40 -11.63
CA HIS A 17 -2.77 -7.66 -11.33
C HIS A 17 -3.72 -7.52 -10.14
N PRO A 18 -4.94 -8.07 -10.20
CA PRO A 18 -5.84 -8.09 -9.06
C PRO A 18 -5.17 -8.78 -7.87
N ALA A 19 -5.21 -8.13 -6.70
CA ALA A 19 -4.53 -8.59 -5.51
C ALA A 19 -5.27 -8.15 -4.23
N GLU A 20 -4.92 -8.79 -3.12
CA GLU A 20 -5.44 -8.48 -1.80
C GLU A 20 -4.29 -8.08 -0.87
N LEU A 21 -4.39 -6.90 -0.27
CA LEU A 21 -3.49 -6.42 0.76
C LEU A 21 -3.99 -6.93 2.11
N GLU A 22 -3.14 -7.67 2.79
CA GLU A 22 -3.39 -8.23 4.10
C GLU A 22 -2.55 -7.52 5.15
N VAL A 23 -3.18 -7.16 6.26
CA VAL A 23 -2.52 -6.53 7.40
C VAL A 23 -2.64 -7.40 8.63
N ASP A 24 -1.48 -7.85 9.11
CA ASP A 24 -1.35 -8.61 10.33
C ASP A 24 -1.63 -7.72 11.57
N PRO A 25 -2.09 -8.27 12.71
CA PRO A 25 -2.17 -7.58 14.00
C PRO A 25 -0.93 -6.77 14.43
N GLN A 26 0.27 -7.06 13.93
CA GLN A 26 1.50 -6.28 14.18
C GLN A 26 1.65 -5.07 13.24
N GLY A 27 0.72 -4.83 12.31
CA GLY A 27 0.78 -3.72 11.35
C GLY A 27 1.71 -3.98 10.16
N ARG A 28 1.98 -5.25 9.85
CA ARG A 28 2.76 -5.65 8.67
C ARG A 28 1.84 -5.91 7.49
N LEU A 29 2.21 -5.35 6.34
CA LEU A 29 1.52 -5.41 5.06
C LEU A 29 2.08 -6.56 4.22
N SER A 30 1.21 -7.42 3.72
CA SER A 30 1.53 -8.50 2.79
C SER A 30 0.59 -8.43 1.59
N VAL A 31 1.11 -8.53 0.36
CA VAL A 31 0.28 -8.54 -0.84
C VAL A 31 0.10 -9.98 -1.31
N ARG A 32 -1.16 -10.39 -1.47
CA ARG A 32 -1.53 -11.68 -2.06
C ARG A 32 -1.98 -11.45 -3.50
N CYS A 33 -1.17 -11.88 -4.46
CA CYS A 33 -1.51 -11.90 -5.88
C CYS A 33 -1.43 -13.35 -6.39
N ASN A 34 -2.27 -13.71 -7.35
CA ASN A 34 -2.26 -15.05 -7.95
C ASN A 34 -1.17 -15.20 -9.03
N SER A 35 -0.76 -14.09 -9.65
CA SER A 35 0.16 -14.07 -10.80
C SER A 35 1.60 -13.74 -10.42
N HIS A 36 1.84 -13.17 -9.24
CA HIS A 36 3.15 -12.73 -8.78
C HIS A 36 3.29 -12.89 -7.27
N ASP A 37 4.51 -13.11 -6.80
CA ASP A 37 4.81 -12.98 -5.38
C ASP A 37 4.75 -11.51 -4.97
N GLY A 38 4.12 -11.26 -3.81
CA GLY A 38 4.10 -9.93 -3.21
C GLY A 38 5.45 -9.60 -2.57
N PRO A 39 5.69 -8.33 -2.22
CA PRO A 39 6.84 -8.00 -1.40
C PRO A 39 6.79 -8.72 -0.04
N ALA A 40 7.95 -8.91 0.57
CA ALA A 40 8.04 -9.47 1.91
C ALA A 40 7.18 -8.65 2.91
N PRO A 41 6.65 -9.28 3.98
CA PRO A 41 5.81 -8.60 4.96
C PRO A 41 6.51 -7.37 5.56
N THR A 42 6.02 -6.18 5.22
CA THR A 42 6.69 -4.90 5.51
C THR A 42 5.86 -4.08 6.50
N PRO A 43 6.43 -3.50 7.56
CA PRO A 43 5.68 -2.66 8.48
C PRO A 43 5.09 -1.42 7.78
N LEU A 44 3.91 -0.98 8.20
CA LEU A 44 3.22 0.19 7.63
C LEU A 44 4.09 1.46 7.58
N ASP A 45 5.00 1.63 8.53
CA ASP A 45 5.91 2.79 8.62
C ASP A 45 6.95 2.83 7.48
N GLU A 46 7.28 1.68 6.89
CA GLU A 46 8.22 1.58 5.76
C GLU A 46 7.53 1.66 4.39
N VAL A 47 6.19 1.65 4.36
CA VAL A 47 5.40 1.71 3.12
C VAL A 47 4.87 3.11 2.92
N GLU A 48 5.16 3.66 1.74
CA GLU A 48 4.78 5.02 1.41
C GLU A 48 3.36 5.06 0.85
N ILE A 49 2.47 5.75 1.55
CA ILE A 49 1.05 5.83 1.20
C ILE A 49 0.77 7.19 0.57
N SER A 50 0.14 7.19 -0.60
CA SER A 50 -0.23 8.44 -1.28
C SER A 50 -1.17 9.28 -0.41
N PRO A 51 -1.07 10.62 -0.46
CA PRO A 51 -2.04 11.48 0.19
C PRO A 51 -3.45 11.20 -0.36
N ARG A 52 -4.47 11.42 0.47
CA ARG A 52 -5.86 11.28 0.05
C ARG A 52 -6.21 12.47 -0.86
N LEU A 53 -6.41 12.21 -2.15
CA LEU A 53 -6.87 13.20 -3.12
C LEU A 53 -8.31 12.88 -3.52
N GLY A 54 -9.29 13.43 -2.80
CA GLY A 54 -10.70 13.17 -3.05
C GLY A 54 -11.07 11.68 -2.94
N ASN A 55 -11.62 11.13 -4.03
CA ASN A 55 -11.98 9.71 -4.18
C ASN A 55 -11.01 8.94 -5.09
N THR A 56 -9.90 9.55 -5.49
CA THR A 56 -8.87 8.86 -6.28
C THR A 56 -8.35 7.66 -5.48
N PRO A 57 -8.13 6.50 -6.13
CA PRO A 57 -7.54 5.36 -5.46
C PRO A 57 -6.19 5.72 -4.82
N ARG A 58 -5.94 5.10 -3.68
CA ARG A 58 -4.75 5.32 -2.88
C ARG A 58 -3.67 4.33 -3.31
N VAL A 59 -2.45 4.82 -3.44
CA VAL A 59 -1.30 4.02 -3.85
C VAL A 59 -0.39 3.81 -2.65
N LEU A 60 -0.06 2.56 -2.38
CA LEU A 60 0.94 2.12 -1.41
C LEU A 60 2.20 1.70 -2.18
N ARG A 61 3.36 2.20 -1.77
CA ARG A 61 4.65 1.92 -2.43
C ARG A 61 5.63 1.31 -1.44
N TRP A 62 6.18 0.16 -1.81
CA TRP A 62 7.21 -0.53 -1.04
C TRP A 62 8.60 -0.02 -1.44
N PRO A 63 9.60 -0.14 -0.54
CA PRO A 63 10.98 0.26 -0.83
C PRO A 63 11.61 -0.52 -1.99
N ASP A 64 11.13 -1.74 -2.26
CA ASP A 64 11.56 -2.57 -3.39
C ASP A 64 11.01 -2.08 -4.75
N GLY A 65 10.12 -1.08 -4.76
CA GLY A 65 9.51 -0.51 -5.95
C GLY A 65 8.18 -1.14 -6.36
N ALA A 66 7.72 -2.16 -5.62
CA ALA A 66 6.38 -2.71 -5.77
C ALA A 66 5.31 -1.68 -5.36
N GLN A 67 4.13 -1.72 -5.98
CA GLN A 67 3.03 -0.82 -5.66
C GLN A 67 1.70 -1.55 -5.55
N PHE A 68 0.80 -1.02 -4.74
CA PHE A 68 -0.56 -1.54 -4.58
C PHE A 68 -1.53 -0.36 -4.61
N GLU A 69 -2.51 -0.42 -5.49
CA GLU A 69 -3.54 0.59 -5.66
C GLU A 69 -4.88 0.07 -5.13
N THR A 70 -5.59 0.88 -4.35
CA THR A 70 -6.93 0.51 -3.86
C THR A 70 -7.89 1.68 -3.87
N THR A 71 -9.16 1.41 -4.20
CA THR A 71 -10.26 2.36 -4.05
C THR A 71 -10.81 2.38 -2.63
N ASP A 72 -10.43 1.42 -1.78
CA ASP A 72 -10.89 1.29 -0.39
C ASP A 72 -10.14 2.27 0.52
N ASN A 73 -10.45 3.55 0.35
CA ASN A 73 -9.84 4.64 1.11
C ASN A 73 -10.12 4.52 2.62
N ASP A 74 -11.31 4.03 3.01
CA ASP A 74 -11.70 3.85 4.41
C ASP A 74 -10.83 2.79 5.11
N GLY A 75 -10.58 1.64 4.46
CA GLY A 75 -9.70 0.61 5.00
C GLY A 75 -8.29 1.13 5.23
N ILE A 76 -7.73 1.88 4.27
CA ILE A 76 -6.40 2.48 4.46
C ILE A 76 -6.41 3.52 5.58
N ASP A 77 -7.43 4.35 5.66
CA ASP A 77 -7.56 5.35 6.73
C ASP A 77 -7.59 4.67 8.12
N ARG A 78 -8.36 3.59 8.27
CA ARG A 78 -8.40 2.78 9.50
C ARG A 78 -7.05 2.16 9.84
N LEU A 79 -6.31 1.67 8.85
CA LEU A 79 -4.96 1.15 9.06
C LEU A 79 -4.00 2.23 9.56
N MET A 80 -4.06 3.42 8.94
CA MET A 80 -3.25 4.56 9.34
C MET A 80 -3.60 5.04 10.75
N GLN A 81 -4.88 5.10 11.10
CA GLN A 81 -5.29 5.45 12.47
C GLN A 81 -4.82 4.40 13.50
N ARG A 82 -4.85 3.11 13.14
CA ARG A 82 -4.53 2.00 14.04
C ARG A 82 -3.03 1.84 14.28
N PHE A 83 -2.22 1.94 13.23
CA PHE A 83 -0.79 1.62 13.26
C PHE A 83 0.11 2.85 13.01
N GLY A 84 -0.43 3.91 12.41
CA GLY A 84 0.28 5.16 12.14
C GLY A 84 0.39 6.06 13.37
N ARG A 85 1.25 5.69 14.33
CA ARG A 85 1.64 6.61 15.41
C ARG A 85 2.54 7.73 14.88
N HIS A 86 1.96 8.91 14.67
CA HIS A 86 2.59 10.22 14.93
C HIS A 86 3.94 10.60 14.27
N ARG A 87 4.27 10.11 13.06
CA ARG A 87 5.29 10.78 12.23
C ARG A 87 4.72 11.02 10.86
N GLY A 88 4.39 12.29 10.63
CA GLY A 88 3.57 12.76 9.54
C GLY A 88 3.98 12.17 8.20
N TYR A 89 2.97 11.78 7.43
CA TYR A 89 2.86 12.09 6.01
C TYR A 89 4.22 12.38 5.38
N ARG A 90 5.07 11.37 5.24
CA ARG A 90 6.24 11.49 4.39
C ARG A 90 5.71 11.43 2.97
N ILE A 91 5.13 12.55 2.58
CA ILE A 91 4.71 12.89 1.24
C ILE A 91 6.00 12.80 0.43
N LEU A 92 6.30 11.64 -0.15
CA LEU A 92 7.13 11.64 -1.33
C LEU A 92 6.29 12.22 -2.45
N HIS A 93 6.29 13.55 -2.50
CA HIS A 93 6.25 14.26 -3.74
C HIS A 93 7.59 14.01 -4.45
N ARG A 94 7.75 12.80 -5.00
CA ARG A 94 8.68 12.60 -6.11
C ARG A 94 7.86 12.75 -7.39
N MET A 95 7.38 13.96 -7.61
CA MET A 95 7.28 14.46 -8.97
C MET A 95 8.71 14.76 -9.45
N GLU A 96 8.91 14.62 -10.76
CA GLU A 96 10.10 14.91 -11.57
C GLU A 96 11.44 14.20 -11.27
N ARG A 97 11.69 13.12 -12.03
CA ARG A 97 12.65 13.19 -13.15
C ARG A 97 12.34 12.11 -14.17
#